data_AF-A0A920P4T3-F1
#
_entry.id   AF-A0A920P4T3-F1
#
_cell.length_a   1.000
_cell.length_b   1.000
_cell.length_c   1.000
_cell.angle_alpha   90.00
_cell.angle_beta   90.00
_cell.angle_gamma   90.00
#
_symmetry.space_group_name_H-M   'P 1'
#
loop_
_entity.id
_entity.type
_entity.pdbx_description
1 polymer ?
#
loop_
_entity_poly.entity_id
_entity_poly.type
_entity_poly.pdbx_seq_one_letter_code
_entity_poly.pdbx_strand_id
1 'polypeptide(L)'
;MSFARCLDLCRDTGLGANAYSIIENRMIDAILSDRAEERRALFEEAAGVGKYKDRRKAATRRLERAEIDVQRLEDVISEVQTKVRSLARQKGKAERYLKYRQRRLDVEVAVVRSQLDLLRERLIGVQKSLDADTRSSEHTVVELHTAEAEYESMRLREVDAEKERTKAATTLEKVREQLVRWERDLAVAAEQAAYAGRRLAQIDEERAEARLQAEALERDERGLTGKRTRALEELEEIQTLAGDRKTRVETLHDDMSVARHNLGELEAEERDLVRRGAQLEGDVEASEAQADELEKRLTRVSKELDATDETFSELQAQSDLFEGRIEKSLKDLEAVTARVEQQISDVSTVRRELDDARQVERVSTDLVIELKARLSALELLERDREGIEPVVQAVLDSGIPGVLGTLADYIQASAEITPSLESHLGTFARAIVVNEGATVDSILQWFNERWKGGGGLIVLPLDTVPESSIRQSKGLLSQISTSGEGAPWVKALLNGVQIPQGVEGHALRPLMAWCELVILPVAQEYWNVRKNC
;
A
#
# COMPACT_ATOMS: atom_id res chain seq x y z
N MET A 1 20.52 169.02 -208.49
CA MET A 1 20.60 170.47 -208.83
C MET A 1 21.38 170.77 -210.12
N SER A 2 22.04 169.79 -210.76
CA SER A 2 23.07 170.05 -211.77
C SER A 2 22.57 170.32 -213.20
N PHE A 3 21.42 169.80 -213.62
CA PHE A 3 20.96 169.89 -215.02
C PHE A 3 20.52 171.31 -215.42
N ALA A 4 19.88 172.05 -214.50
CA ALA A 4 19.38 173.41 -214.76
C ALA A 4 20.51 174.45 -214.97
N ARG A 5 21.71 174.20 -214.43
CA ARG A 5 22.87 175.11 -214.58
C ARG A 5 23.55 175.00 -215.94
N CYS A 6 23.62 173.80 -216.54
CA CYS A 6 24.17 173.64 -217.89
C CYS A 6 23.28 174.31 -218.94
N LEU A 7 21.95 174.26 -218.77
CA LEU A 7 21.02 174.84 -219.73
C LEU A 7 21.10 176.38 -219.79
N ASP A 8 21.28 177.05 -218.63
CA ASP A 8 21.51 178.50 -218.57
C ASP A 8 22.85 178.87 -219.24
N LEU A 9 23.92 178.08 -219.06
CA LEU A 9 25.25 178.38 -219.59
C LEU A 9 25.36 178.23 -221.12
N CYS A 10 24.67 177.25 -221.72
CA CYS A 10 24.65 177.07 -223.18
C CYS A 10 23.83 178.14 -223.92
N ARG A 11 22.99 178.90 -223.21
CA ARG A 11 22.18 179.98 -223.81
C ARG A 11 22.97 181.28 -224.00
N ASP A 12 24.04 181.48 -223.23
CA ASP A 12 24.90 182.67 -223.30
C ASP A 12 26.08 182.50 -224.28
N THR A 13 26.32 181.30 -224.85
CA THR A 13 27.48 180.99 -225.72
C THR A 13 27.15 180.76 -227.20
N GLY A 14 25.90 180.99 -227.64
CA GLY A 14 25.51 180.83 -229.04
C GLY A 14 25.47 179.37 -229.55
N LEU A 15 25.49 178.39 -228.65
CA LEU A 15 25.37 176.95 -228.97
C LEU A 15 24.03 176.34 -228.53
N GLY A 16 23.02 177.17 -228.31
CA GLY A 16 21.63 176.76 -228.16
C GLY A 16 20.97 176.44 -229.50
N ALA A 17 19.85 175.71 -229.48
CA ALA A 17 19.17 175.16 -230.66
C ALA A 17 18.67 176.17 -231.73
N ASN A 18 18.79 177.48 -231.49
CA ASN A 18 18.29 178.57 -232.34
C ASN A 18 19.40 179.58 -232.72
N ALA A 19 20.62 179.13 -233.06
CA ALA A 19 21.77 180.00 -233.33
C ALA A 19 22.14 180.11 -234.83
N TYR A 20 21.61 181.16 -235.47
CA TYR A 20 22.00 181.96 -236.66
C TYR A 20 22.90 181.45 -237.82
N SER A 21 23.43 180.22 -237.86
CA SER A 21 24.38 179.78 -238.92
C SER A 21 23.88 178.71 -239.89
N ILE A 22 22.74 178.05 -239.64
CA ILE A 22 22.10 177.13 -240.60
C ILE A 22 20.59 177.35 -240.56
N ILE A 23 19.99 177.71 -241.69
CA ILE A 23 18.53 177.89 -241.82
C ILE A 23 17.90 176.52 -242.05
N GLU A 24 17.14 176.04 -241.07
CA GLU A 24 16.41 174.77 -241.17
C GLU A 24 14.96 175.01 -241.64
N ASN A 25 14.49 174.21 -242.61
CA ASN A 25 13.21 174.41 -243.32
C ASN A 25 11.95 174.48 -242.43
N ARG A 26 12.01 174.09 -241.15
CA ARG A 26 10.90 174.20 -240.21
C ARG A 26 10.60 175.63 -239.71
N MET A 27 11.50 176.59 -239.89
CA MET A 27 11.24 177.98 -239.46
C MET A 27 10.28 178.74 -240.39
N ILE A 28 10.03 178.25 -241.61
CA ILE A 28 9.11 178.90 -242.56
C ILE A 28 7.64 178.67 -242.16
N ASP A 29 7.29 177.46 -241.73
CA ASP A 29 5.94 177.11 -241.27
C ASP A 29 5.52 177.90 -240.01
N ALA A 30 6.49 178.29 -239.17
CA ALA A 30 6.23 179.09 -237.96
C ALA A 30 5.85 180.55 -238.27
N ILE A 31 6.28 181.10 -239.41
CA ILE A 31 5.93 182.48 -239.84
C ILE A 31 4.48 182.54 -240.38
N LEU A 32 3.95 181.42 -240.88
CA LEU A 32 2.61 181.32 -241.46
C LEU A 32 1.57 180.67 -240.52
N SER A 33 1.95 180.29 -239.29
CA SER A 33 1.03 179.73 -238.29
C SER A 33 0.10 180.81 -237.70
N ASP A 34 -1.20 180.50 -237.67
CA ASP A 34 -2.23 181.39 -237.10
C ASP A 34 -2.38 181.28 -235.57
N ARG A 35 -1.56 180.44 -234.92
CA ARG A 35 -1.56 180.30 -233.46
C ARG A 35 -0.78 181.42 -232.78
N ALA A 36 -1.51 182.30 -232.10
CA ALA A 36 -0.97 183.46 -231.39
C ALA A 36 0.08 183.11 -230.30
N GLU A 37 0.09 181.88 -229.78
CA GLU A 37 1.07 181.44 -228.78
C GLU A 37 2.46 181.18 -229.38
N GLU A 38 2.53 180.51 -230.54
CA GLU A 38 3.79 180.24 -231.26
C GLU A 38 4.44 181.55 -231.74
N ARG A 39 3.62 182.46 -232.29
CA ARG A 39 4.06 183.79 -232.71
C ARG A 39 4.56 184.63 -231.52
N ARG A 40 3.87 184.56 -230.37
CA ARG A 40 4.28 185.28 -229.14
C ARG A 40 5.54 184.67 -228.51
N ALA A 41 5.79 183.37 -228.64
CA ALA A 41 7.03 182.74 -228.19
C ALA A 41 8.25 183.26 -228.99
N LEU A 42 8.15 183.36 -230.31
CA LEU A 42 9.19 183.96 -231.17
C LEU A 42 9.53 185.41 -230.76
N PHE A 43 8.51 186.24 -230.49
CA PHE A 43 8.72 187.62 -230.03
C PHE A 43 9.22 187.71 -228.57
N GLU A 44 8.78 186.84 -227.65
CA GLU A 44 9.28 186.79 -226.26
C GLU A 44 10.74 186.30 -226.18
N GLU A 45 11.21 185.51 -227.15
CA GLU A 45 12.63 185.10 -227.29
C GLU A 45 13.49 186.20 -227.92
N ALA A 46 13.01 186.89 -228.96
CA ALA A 46 13.71 188.05 -229.55
C ALA A 46 13.81 189.26 -228.59
N ALA A 47 12.83 189.44 -227.70
CA ALA A 47 12.83 190.52 -226.69
C ALA A 47 13.45 190.13 -225.34
N GLY A 48 13.94 188.89 -225.17
CA GLY A 48 14.60 188.41 -223.95
C GLY A 48 13.71 188.23 -222.71
N VAL A 49 12.38 188.30 -222.85
CA VAL A 49 11.45 188.37 -221.70
C VAL A 49 11.11 186.99 -221.11
N GLY A 50 11.27 185.91 -221.88
CA GLY A 50 10.94 184.53 -221.44
C GLY A 50 11.58 184.13 -220.10
N LYS A 51 12.82 184.57 -219.83
CA LYS A 51 13.59 184.27 -218.60
C LYS A 51 12.88 184.71 -217.30
N TYR A 52 11.99 185.72 -217.37
CA TYR A 52 11.25 186.21 -216.20
C TYR A 52 9.97 185.40 -215.93
N LYS A 53 9.30 184.94 -217.00
CA LYS A 53 8.01 184.24 -216.96
C LYS A 53 8.14 182.84 -216.36
N ASP A 54 9.19 182.11 -216.72
CA ASP A 54 9.51 180.79 -216.16
C ASP A 54 9.91 180.87 -214.68
N ARG A 55 10.67 181.91 -214.29
CA ARG A 55 11.00 182.18 -212.88
C ARG A 55 9.74 182.39 -212.03
N ARG A 56 8.77 183.16 -212.52
CA ARG A 56 7.47 183.36 -211.86
C ARG A 56 6.70 182.04 -211.71
N LYS A 57 6.57 181.26 -212.79
CA LYS A 57 5.84 179.97 -212.77
C LYS A 57 6.49 178.92 -211.86
N ALA A 58 7.82 178.91 -211.78
CA ALA A 58 8.58 178.08 -210.84
C ALA A 58 8.48 178.56 -209.38
N ALA A 59 8.31 179.87 -209.14
CA ALA A 59 8.07 180.42 -207.81
C ALA A 59 6.67 180.05 -207.29
N THR A 60 5.61 180.20 -208.09
CA THR A 60 4.23 179.83 -207.69
C THR A 60 4.13 178.34 -207.31
N ARG A 61 4.70 177.44 -208.12
CA ARG A 61 4.75 176.00 -207.80
C ARG A 61 5.59 175.65 -206.57
N ARG A 62 6.54 176.49 -206.16
CA ARG A 62 7.24 176.33 -204.87
C ARG A 62 6.37 176.82 -203.71
N LEU A 63 5.55 177.84 -203.92
CA LEU A 63 4.65 178.41 -202.92
C LEU A 63 3.49 177.44 -202.63
N GLU A 64 2.83 176.90 -203.67
CA GLU A 64 1.81 175.84 -203.53
C GLU A 64 2.35 174.60 -202.81
N ARG A 65 3.60 174.20 -203.11
CA ARG A 65 4.26 173.09 -202.39
C ARG A 65 4.54 173.43 -200.94
N ALA A 66 5.00 174.66 -200.66
CA ALA A 66 5.22 175.11 -199.29
C ALA A 66 3.91 175.19 -198.48
N GLU A 67 2.80 175.60 -199.09
CA GLU A 67 1.47 175.58 -198.47
C GLU A 67 1.02 174.14 -198.15
N ILE A 68 1.17 173.20 -199.09
CA ILE A 68 0.89 171.78 -198.86
C ILE A 68 1.82 171.21 -197.76
N ASP A 69 3.11 171.54 -197.78
CA ASP A 69 4.08 171.09 -196.78
C ASP A 69 3.78 171.69 -195.39
N VAL A 70 3.29 172.94 -195.32
CA VAL A 70 2.81 173.57 -194.07
C VAL A 70 1.54 172.89 -193.57
N GLN A 71 0.56 172.63 -194.43
CA GLN A 71 -0.68 171.94 -194.05
C GLN A 71 -0.38 170.51 -193.55
N ARG A 72 0.59 169.84 -194.17
CA ARG A 72 1.09 168.53 -193.73
C ARG A 72 1.87 168.61 -192.42
N LEU A 73 2.60 169.70 -192.17
CA LEU A 73 3.22 169.98 -190.87
C LEU A 73 2.17 170.24 -189.80
N GLU A 74 1.07 170.93 -190.10
CA GLU A 74 -0.06 171.13 -189.17
C GLU A 74 -0.75 169.80 -188.82
N ASP A 75 -1.00 168.95 -189.82
CA ASP A 75 -1.51 167.59 -189.60
C ASP A 75 -0.56 166.76 -188.71
N VAL A 76 0.74 166.74 -189.03
CA VAL A 76 1.77 166.06 -188.23
C VAL A 76 1.86 166.64 -186.82
N ILE A 77 1.77 167.96 -186.65
CA ILE A 77 1.72 168.62 -185.35
C ILE A 77 0.45 168.19 -184.59
N SER A 78 -0.70 168.07 -185.24
CA SER A 78 -1.95 167.62 -184.60
C SER A 78 -1.86 166.14 -184.16
N GLU A 79 -1.24 165.28 -184.98
CA GLU A 79 -1.01 163.86 -184.66
C GLU A 79 0.01 163.72 -183.53
N VAL A 80 1.12 164.46 -183.59
CA VAL A 80 2.15 164.50 -182.53
C VAL A 80 1.57 165.07 -181.24
N GLN A 81 0.76 166.14 -181.27
CA GLN A 81 0.04 166.62 -180.09
C GLN A 81 -0.89 165.55 -179.52
N THR A 82 -1.59 164.79 -180.36
CA THR A 82 -2.47 163.70 -179.93
C THR A 82 -1.66 162.56 -179.30
N LYS A 83 -0.53 162.17 -179.89
CA LYS A 83 0.44 161.22 -179.33
C LYS A 83 1.03 161.73 -178.01
N VAL A 84 1.39 163.01 -177.89
CA VAL A 84 1.89 163.63 -176.65
C VAL A 84 0.81 163.64 -175.56
N ARG A 85 -0.44 164.01 -175.88
CA ARG A 85 -1.57 163.93 -174.92
C ARG A 85 -1.82 162.48 -174.48
N SER A 86 -1.70 161.51 -175.38
CA SER A 86 -1.81 160.07 -175.06
C SER A 86 -0.66 159.59 -174.17
N LEU A 87 0.60 159.90 -174.52
CA LEU A 87 1.79 159.58 -173.75
C LEU A 87 1.78 160.26 -172.37
N ALA A 88 1.29 161.50 -172.26
CA ALA A 88 1.10 162.17 -170.97
C ALA A 88 0.06 161.45 -170.09
N ARG A 89 -1.06 160.97 -170.68
CA ARG A 89 -2.03 160.12 -169.98
C ARG A 89 -1.45 158.75 -169.59
N GLN A 90 -0.62 158.15 -170.44
CA GLN A 90 0.08 156.89 -170.16
C GLN A 90 1.12 157.05 -169.04
N LYS A 91 1.96 158.09 -169.10
CA LYS A 91 2.90 158.48 -168.04
C LYS A 91 2.17 158.69 -166.72
N GLY A 92 1.11 159.50 -166.71
CA GLY A 92 0.30 159.71 -165.49
C GLY A 92 -0.39 158.44 -164.98
N LYS A 93 -0.73 157.48 -165.86
CA LYS A 93 -1.22 156.14 -165.46
C LYS A 93 -0.10 155.29 -164.85
N ALA A 94 1.10 155.31 -165.42
CA ALA A 94 2.27 154.58 -164.94
C ALA A 94 2.79 155.15 -163.60
N GLU A 95 2.86 156.47 -163.45
CA GLU A 95 3.21 157.15 -162.19
C GLU A 95 2.20 156.84 -161.08
N ARG A 96 0.89 156.88 -161.39
CA ARG A 96 -0.15 156.42 -160.44
C ARG A 96 0.00 154.93 -160.11
N TYR A 97 0.27 154.07 -161.09
CA TYR A 97 0.50 152.64 -160.85
C TYR A 97 1.71 152.41 -159.95
N LEU A 98 2.84 153.07 -160.19
CA LEU A 98 4.03 152.98 -159.34
C LEU A 98 3.75 153.49 -157.93
N LYS A 99 3.08 154.64 -157.78
CA LYS A 99 2.67 155.19 -156.48
C LYS A 99 1.74 154.22 -155.72
N TYR A 100 0.76 153.63 -156.38
CA TYR A 100 -0.15 152.67 -155.77
C TYR A 100 0.51 151.32 -155.50
N ARG A 101 1.42 150.85 -156.36
CA ARG A 101 2.22 149.64 -156.12
C ARG A 101 3.13 149.80 -154.91
N GLN A 102 3.82 150.94 -154.79
CA GLN A 102 4.62 151.24 -153.61
C GLN A 102 3.74 151.31 -152.36
N ARG A 103 2.64 152.07 -152.41
CA ARG A 103 1.72 152.15 -151.27
C ARG A 103 1.12 150.80 -150.87
N ARG A 104 0.85 149.92 -151.84
CA ARG A 104 0.39 148.54 -151.58
C ARG A 104 1.48 147.73 -150.89
N LEU A 105 2.73 147.80 -151.36
CA LEU A 105 3.88 147.13 -150.74
C LEU A 105 4.13 147.64 -149.32
N ASP A 106 4.08 148.96 -149.09
CA ASP A 106 4.24 149.56 -147.77
C ASP A 106 3.18 149.03 -146.78
N VAL A 107 1.92 148.89 -147.24
CA VAL A 107 0.81 148.34 -146.45
C VAL A 107 0.94 146.82 -146.26
N GLU A 108 1.31 146.06 -147.30
CA GLU A 108 1.58 144.62 -147.21
C GLU A 108 2.67 144.33 -146.16
N VAL A 109 3.79 145.06 -146.20
CA VAL A 109 4.89 144.94 -145.23
C VAL A 109 4.44 145.35 -143.82
N ALA A 110 3.65 146.42 -143.67
CA ALA A 110 3.12 146.83 -142.36
C ALA A 110 2.16 145.79 -141.76
N VAL A 111 1.27 145.19 -142.57
CA VAL A 111 0.36 144.13 -142.14
C VAL A 111 1.13 142.86 -141.76
N VAL A 112 2.06 142.41 -142.59
CA VAL A 112 2.88 141.21 -142.28
C VAL A 112 3.72 141.44 -141.03
N ARG A 113 4.30 142.63 -140.84
CA ARG A 113 5.02 142.98 -139.60
C ARG A 113 4.09 142.91 -138.38
N SER A 114 2.91 143.53 -138.44
CA SER A 114 1.94 143.50 -137.34
C SER A 114 1.47 142.08 -137.02
N GLN A 115 1.24 141.24 -138.03
CA GLN A 115 0.91 139.82 -137.85
C GLN A 115 2.06 139.02 -137.22
N LEU A 116 3.31 139.29 -137.63
CA LEU A 116 4.49 138.62 -137.11
C LEU A 116 4.79 139.03 -135.66
N ASP A 117 4.61 140.32 -135.33
CA ASP A 117 4.75 140.82 -133.95
C ASP A 117 3.63 140.25 -133.05
N LEU A 118 2.37 140.16 -133.53
CA LEU A 118 1.28 139.45 -132.82
C LEU A 118 1.60 137.96 -132.61
N LEU A 119 2.16 137.27 -133.61
CA LEU A 119 2.56 135.86 -133.49
C LEU A 119 3.71 135.68 -132.50
N ARG A 120 4.66 136.63 -132.43
CA ARG A 120 5.72 136.63 -131.41
C ARG A 120 5.16 136.82 -130.00
N GLU A 121 4.23 137.76 -129.81
CA GLU A 121 3.58 137.96 -128.51
C GLU A 121 2.82 136.69 -128.07
N ARG A 122 2.09 136.05 -129.00
CA ARG A 122 1.41 134.78 -128.73
C ARG A 122 2.39 133.65 -128.42
N LEU A 123 3.51 133.55 -129.14
CA LEU A 123 4.56 132.55 -128.87
C LEU A 123 5.18 132.76 -127.48
N ILE A 124 5.50 134.00 -127.12
CA ILE A 124 6.02 134.36 -125.79
C ILE A 124 4.99 134.03 -124.69
N GLY A 125 3.70 134.29 -124.94
CA GLY A 125 2.62 133.91 -124.04
C GLY A 125 2.54 132.39 -123.83
N VAL A 126 2.49 131.62 -124.91
CA VAL A 126 2.43 130.15 -124.87
C VAL A 126 3.69 129.56 -124.22
N GLN A 127 4.88 130.08 -124.51
CA GLN A 127 6.11 129.62 -123.86
C GLN A 127 6.09 129.87 -122.35
N LYS A 128 5.62 131.05 -121.91
CA LYS A 128 5.48 131.36 -120.48
C LYS A 128 4.47 130.44 -119.79
N SER A 129 3.36 130.11 -120.45
CA SER A 129 2.41 129.11 -119.94
C SER A 129 3.05 127.73 -119.85
N LEU A 130 3.71 127.27 -120.91
CA LEU A 130 4.40 125.97 -120.93
C LEU A 130 5.49 125.87 -119.85
N ASP A 131 6.30 126.91 -119.67
CA ASP A 131 7.34 126.97 -118.62
C ASP A 131 6.72 126.94 -117.21
N ALA A 132 5.55 127.58 -117.02
CA ALA A 132 4.83 127.56 -115.75
C ALA A 132 4.18 126.20 -115.47
N ASP A 133 3.52 125.61 -116.47
CA ASP A 133 2.90 124.28 -116.39
C ASP A 133 3.96 123.19 -116.16
N THR A 134 5.13 123.30 -116.81
CA THR A 134 6.26 122.38 -116.61
C THR A 134 6.77 122.45 -115.18
N ARG A 135 7.02 123.64 -114.64
CA ARG A 135 7.44 123.81 -113.23
C ARG A 135 6.37 123.34 -112.24
N SER A 136 5.10 123.56 -112.54
CA SER A 136 4.00 123.05 -111.72
C SER A 136 3.96 121.52 -111.74
N SER A 137 4.17 120.90 -112.90
CA SER A 137 4.26 119.44 -113.05
C SER A 137 5.44 118.88 -112.25
N GLU A 138 6.64 119.47 -112.42
CA GLU A 138 7.85 119.11 -111.65
C GLU A 138 7.61 119.21 -110.14
N HIS A 139 6.97 120.28 -109.66
CA HIS A 139 6.59 120.44 -108.25
C HIS A 139 5.65 119.32 -107.77
N THR A 140 4.57 119.06 -108.51
CA THR A 140 3.60 118.01 -108.14
C THR A 140 4.20 116.60 -108.17
N VAL A 141 5.19 116.34 -109.04
CA VAL A 141 5.93 115.07 -109.07
C VAL A 141 6.84 114.93 -107.85
N VAL A 142 7.50 116.01 -107.41
CA VAL A 142 8.28 116.01 -106.17
C VAL A 142 7.37 115.81 -104.95
N GLU A 143 6.24 116.52 -104.87
CA GLU A 143 5.25 116.35 -103.81
C GLU A 143 4.72 114.91 -103.75
N LEU A 144 4.36 114.33 -104.90
CA LEU A 144 3.93 112.94 -105.01
C LEU A 144 5.00 111.98 -104.48
N HIS A 145 6.24 112.11 -104.93
CA HIS A 145 7.33 111.23 -104.46
C HIS A 145 7.64 111.41 -102.97
N THR A 146 7.47 112.61 -102.39
CA THR A 146 7.57 112.80 -100.94
C THR A 146 6.43 112.10 -100.19
N ALA A 147 5.20 112.21 -100.69
CA ALA A 147 4.04 111.53 -100.09
C ALA A 147 4.12 109.99 -100.21
N GLU A 148 4.62 109.48 -101.34
CA GLU A 148 4.91 108.05 -101.54
C GLU A 148 5.96 107.53 -100.55
N ALA A 149 7.06 108.29 -100.35
CA ALA A 149 8.10 107.93 -99.39
C ALA A 149 7.61 107.98 -97.93
N GLU A 150 6.78 108.96 -97.58
CA GLU A 150 6.13 109.03 -96.27
C GLU A 150 5.16 107.87 -96.05
N TYR A 151 4.33 107.54 -97.04
CA TYR A 151 3.40 106.41 -97.00
C TYR A 151 4.14 105.08 -96.79
N GLU A 152 5.19 104.80 -97.56
CA GLU A 152 5.99 103.59 -97.38
C GLU A 152 6.72 103.56 -96.02
N SER A 153 7.14 104.72 -95.49
CA SER A 153 7.68 104.81 -94.12
C SER A 153 6.62 104.46 -93.06
N MET A 154 5.39 104.95 -93.21
CA MET A 154 4.28 104.62 -92.29
C MET A 154 3.91 103.14 -92.38
N ARG A 155 3.81 102.59 -93.59
CA ARG A 155 3.53 101.16 -93.85
C ARG A 155 4.60 100.24 -93.24
N LEU A 156 5.88 100.60 -93.31
CA LEU A 156 6.95 99.85 -92.62
C LEU A 156 6.79 99.90 -91.10
N ARG A 157 6.46 101.07 -90.53
CA ARG A 157 6.20 101.20 -89.07
C ARG A 157 4.98 100.40 -88.62
N GLU A 158 3.92 100.32 -89.43
CA GLU A 158 2.75 99.47 -89.16
C GLU A 158 3.14 97.99 -89.10
N VAL A 159 3.89 97.52 -90.10
CA VAL A 159 4.37 96.13 -90.16
C VAL A 159 5.26 95.79 -88.96
N ASP A 160 6.15 96.69 -88.54
CA ASP A 160 6.99 96.48 -87.36
C ASP A 160 6.20 96.57 -86.04
N ALA A 161 5.21 97.46 -85.94
CA ALA A 161 4.30 97.51 -84.79
C ALA A 161 3.49 96.21 -84.64
N GLU A 162 3.00 95.62 -85.74
CA GLU A 162 2.26 94.36 -85.70
C GLU A 162 3.19 93.16 -85.40
N LYS A 163 4.47 93.20 -85.81
CA LYS A 163 5.49 92.23 -85.33
C LYS A 163 5.72 92.32 -83.82
N GLU A 164 5.85 93.53 -83.26
CA GLU A 164 6.01 93.67 -81.81
C GLU A 164 4.74 93.29 -81.06
N ARG A 165 3.55 93.60 -81.61
CA ARG A 165 2.26 93.16 -81.05
C ARG A 165 2.12 91.64 -81.03
N THR A 166 2.50 90.94 -82.10
CA THR A 166 2.46 89.47 -82.17
C THR A 166 3.50 88.82 -81.24
N LYS A 167 4.69 89.40 -81.09
CA LYS A 167 5.66 89.01 -80.04
C LYS A 167 5.06 89.19 -78.64
N ALA A 168 4.47 90.34 -78.34
CA ALA A 168 3.84 90.62 -77.06
C ALA A 168 2.65 89.68 -76.77
N ALA A 169 1.85 89.34 -77.78
CA ALA A 169 0.76 88.38 -77.64
C ALA A 169 1.27 86.96 -77.32
N THR A 170 2.32 86.50 -78.02
CA THR A 170 2.90 85.16 -77.78
C THR A 170 3.65 85.06 -76.45
N THR A 171 4.25 86.14 -75.94
CA THR A 171 4.83 86.15 -74.58
C THR A 171 3.73 86.20 -73.51
N LEU A 172 2.68 87.00 -73.71
CA LEU A 172 1.52 87.04 -72.81
C LEU A 172 0.86 85.66 -72.68
N GLU A 173 0.69 84.93 -73.79
CA GLU A 173 0.05 83.62 -73.75
C GLU A 173 0.92 82.59 -73.01
N LYS A 174 2.25 82.59 -73.20
CA LYS A 174 3.17 81.76 -72.40
C LYS A 174 3.08 82.08 -70.90
N VAL A 175 2.96 83.36 -70.54
CA VAL A 175 2.79 83.77 -69.14
C VAL A 175 1.44 83.32 -68.58
N ARG A 176 0.37 83.33 -69.38
CA ARG A 176 -0.94 82.78 -69.00
C ARG A 176 -0.92 81.27 -68.81
N GLU A 177 -0.28 80.52 -69.71
CA GLU A 177 -0.09 79.07 -69.56
C GLU A 177 0.68 78.74 -68.27
N GLN A 178 1.73 79.52 -67.97
CA GLN A 178 2.49 79.40 -66.72
C GLN A 178 1.65 79.76 -65.50
N LEU A 179 0.86 80.83 -65.55
CA LEU A 179 -0.03 81.23 -64.47
C LEU A 179 -1.09 80.16 -64.18
N VAL A 180 -1.80 79.67 -65.19
CA VAL A 180 -2.81 78.60 -65.04
C VAL A 180 -2.17 77.31 -64.50
N ARG A 181 -0.93 77.02 -64.88
CA ARG A 181 -0.17 75.91 -64.29
C ARG A 181 0.12 76.17 -62.80
N TRP A 182 0.66 77.33 -62.45
CA TRP A 182 0.96 77.67 -61.06
C TRP A 182 -0.27 77.74 -60.17
N GLU A 183 -1.41 78.20 -60.68
CA GLU A 183 -2.71 78.18 -59.97
C GLU A 183 -3.18 76.75 -59.68
N ARG A 184 -3.01 75.82 -60.64
CA ARG A 184 -3.28 74.38 -60.42
C ARG A 184 -2.31 73.77 -59.41
N ASP A 185 -1.01 74.01 -59.58
CA ASP A 185 0.03 73.51 -58.69
C ASP A 185 -0.19 74.04 -57.25
N LEU A 186 -0.59 75.31 -57.09
CA LEU A 186 -0.94 75.93 -55.81
C LEU A 186 -2.22 75.35 -55.21
N ALA A 187 -3.27 75.11 -56.00
CA ALA A 187 -4.50 74.49 -55.53
C ALA A 187 -4.26 73.07 -55.01
N VAL A 188 -3.49 72.26 -55.73
CA VAL A 188 -3.08 70.92 -55.31
C VAL A 188 -2.22 70.97 -54.03
N ALA A 189 -1.25 71.89 -53.96
CA ALA A 189 -0.43 72.07 -52.76
C ALA A 189 -1.26 72.51 -51.53
N ALA A 190 -2.24 73.38 -51.72
CA ALA A 190 -3.16 73.82 -50.67
C ALA A 190 -4.07 72.68 -50.17
N GLU A 191 -4.59 71.84 -51.08
CA GLU A 191 -5.36 70.65 -50.72
C GLU A 191 -4.50 69.63 -49.96
N GLN A 192 -3.28 69.37 -50.43
CA GLN A 192 -2.32 68.50 -49.75
C GLN A 192 -1.96 69.02 -48.36
N ALA A 193 -1.73 70.32 -48.19
CA ALA A 193 -1.48 70.94 -46.90
C ALA A 193 -2.68 70.82 -45.95
N ALA A 194 -3.91 71.05 -46.45
CA ALA A 194 -5.14 70.90 -45.67
C ALA A 194 -5.44 69.43 -45.30
N TYR A 195 -5.09 68.48 -46.16
CA TYR A 195 -5.14 67.05 -45.85
C TYR A 195 -4.10 66.66 -44.78
N ALA A 196 -2.84 67.08 -44.96
CA ALA A 196 -1.77 66.83 -44.00
C ALA A 196 -2.08 67.44 -42.61
N GLY A 197 -2.61 68.66 -42.56
CA GLY A 197 -3.05 69.30 -41.32
C GLY A 197 -4.17 68.53 -40.60
N ARG A 198 -5.19 68.06 -41.34
CA ARG A 198 -6.24 67.20 -40.77
C ARG A 198 -5.69 65.86 -40.27
N ARG A 199 -4.77 65.25 -41.02
CA ARG A 199 -4.15 63.97 -40.64
C ARG A 199 -3.24 64.11 -39.41
N LEU A 200 -2.51 65.22 -39.28
CA LEU A 200 -1.73 65.52 -38.08
C LEU A 200 -2.63 65.70 -36.85
N ALA A 201 -3.71 66.48 -36.96
CA ALA A 201 -4.66 66.66 -35.86
C ALA A 201 -5.27 65.33 -35.39
N GLN A 202 -5.64 64.45 -36.33
CA GLN A 202 -6.11 63.10 -36.01
C GLN A 202 -5.03 62.26 -35.29
N ILE A 203 -3.78 62.30 -35.77
CA ILE A 203 -2.67 61.55 -35.14
C ILE A 203 -2.37 62.08 -33.73
N ASP A 204 -2.47 63.39 -33.49
CA ASP A 204 -2.29 63.96 -32.15
C ASP A 204 -3.43 63.58 -31.19
N GLU A 205 -4.68 63.45 -31.68
CA GLU A 205 -5.82 62.95 -30.91
C GLU A 205 -5.68 61.45 -30.59
N GLU A 206 -5.37 60.61 -31.59
CA GLU A 206 -5.05 59.18 -31.42
C GLU A 206 -3.90 58.97 -30.41
N ARG A 207 -2.87 59.83 -30.45
CA ARG A 207 -1.73 59.82 -29.53
C ARG A 207 -2.07 60.30 -28.12
N ALA A 208 -3.00 61.25 -27.98
CA ALA A 208 -3.49 61.70 -26.68
C ALA A 208 -4.32 60.59 -26.02
N GLU A 209 -5.19 59.92 -26.77
CA GLU A 209 -5.97 58.78 -26.27
C GLU A 209 -5.04 57.61 -25.86
N ALA A 210 -4.09 57.24 -26.71
CA ALA A 210 -3.13 56.18 -26.40
C ALA A 210 -2.28 56.47 -25.15
N ARG A 211 -1.95 57.75 -24.88
CA ARG A 211 -1.28 58.17 -23.64
C ARG A 211 -2.18 57.99 -22.41
N LEU A 212 -3.44 58.41 -22.48
CA LEU A 212 -4.39 58.24 -21.38
C LEU A 212 -4.64 56.75 -21.07
N GLN A 213 -4.71 55.91 -22.10
CA GLN A 213 -4.80 54.45 -21.97
C GLN A 213 -3.53 53.87 -21.31
N ALA A 214 -2.33 54.30 -21.74
CA ALA A 214 -1.07 53.86 -21.13
C ALA A 214 -0.97 54.26 -19.64
N GLU A 215 -1.31 55.50 -19.28
CA GLU A 215 -1.33 55.93 -17.87
C GLU A 215 -2.36 55.18 -17.02
N ALA A 216 -3.49 54.78 -17.60
CA ALA A 216 -4.48 53.95 -16.92
C ALA A 216 -3.92 52.54 -16.66
N LEU A 217 -3.30 51.91 -17.67
CA LEU A 217 -2.65 50.61 -17.55
C LEU A 217 -1.49 50.64 -16.53
N GLU A 218 -0.68 51.70 -16.48
CA GLU A 218 0.36 51.86 -15.46
C GLU A 218 -0.20 52.03 -14.04
N ARG A 219 -1.41 52.60 -13.88
CA ARG A 219 -2.09 52.67 -12.56
C ARG A 219 -2.63 51.30 -12.17
N ASP A 220 -3.22 50.58 -13.11
CA ASP A 220 -3.75 49.23 -12.88
C ASP A 220 -2.63 48.22 -12.60
N GLU A 221 -1.51 48.27 -13.33
CA GLU A 221 -0.33 47.45 -13.07
C GLU A 221 0.20 47.68 -11.65
N ARG A 222 0.39 48.94 -11.24
CA ARG A 222 0.81 49.30 -9.87
C ARG A 222 -0.20 48.82 -8.81
N GLY A 223 -1.50 48.93 -9.10
CA GLY A 223 -2.56 48.40 -8.23
C GLY A 223 -2.51 46.87 -8.11
N LEU A 224 -2.24 46.16 -9.21
CA LEU A 224 -2.10 44.71 -9.24
C LEU A 224 -0.81 44.22 -8.58
N THR A 225 0.33 44.91 -8.76
CA THR A 225 1.57 44.60 -8.03
C THR A 225 1.40 44.82 -6.52
N GLY A 226 0.72 45.91 -6.11
CA GLY A 226 0.38 46.18 -4.72
C GLY A 226 -0.60 45.17 -4.09
N LYS A 227 -1.45 44.53 -4.89
CA LYS A 227 -2.29 43.39 -4.45
C LYS A 227 -1.49 42.09 -4.37
N ARG A 228 -0.63 41.83 -5.37
CA ARG A 228 0.23 40.64 -5.44
C ARG A 228 1.22 40.58 -4.28
N THR A 229 1.83 41.71 -3.91
CA THR A 229 2.77 41.78 -2.76
C THR A 229 2.07 41.40 -1.46
N ARG A 230 0.93 42.02 -1.14
CA ARG A 230 0.12 41.63 0.03
C ARG A 230 -0.30 40.17 0.02
N ALA A 231 -0.74 39.65 -1.13
CA ALA A 231 -1.13 38.24 -1.24
C ALA A 231 0.07 37.26 -1.07
N LEU A 232 1.31 37.71 -1.33
CA LEU A 232 2.52 36.93 -1.06
C LEU A 232 2.92 37.04 0.43
N GLU A 233 2.80 38.22 1.04
CA GLU A 233 3.00 38.43 2.48
C GLU A 233 1.99 37.58 3.30
N GLU A 234 0.70 37.66 2.98
CA GLU A 234 -0.36 36.82 3.57
C GLU A 234 -0.10 35.31 3.37
N LEU A 235 0.44 34.91 2.20
CA LEU A 235 0.79 33.51 1.94
C LEU A 235 1.98 33.04 2.79
N GLU A 236 2.99 33.88 3.00
CA GLU A 236 4.16 33.59 3.83
C GLU A 236 3.78 33.50 5.32
N GLU A 237 2.90 34.39 5.80
CA GLU A 237 2.29 34.30 7.14
C GLU A 237 1.48 33.00 7.31
N ILE A 238 0.67 32.61 6.31
CA ILE A 238 -0.09 31.36 6.36
C ILE A 238 0.84 30.13 6.31
N GLN A 239 1.91 30.16 5.51
CA GLN A 239 2.88 29.06 5.40
C GLN A 239 3.68 28.87 6.69
N THR A 240 4.14 29.95 7.32
CA THR A 240 4.84 29.89 8.62
C THR A 240 3.90 29.36 9.71
N LEU A 241 2.68 29.90 9.83
CA LEU A 241 1.68 29.42 10.78
C LEU A 241 1.26 27.95 10.54
N ALA A 242 1.22 27.51 9.29
CA ALA A 242 0.97 26.10 8.94
C ALA A 242 2.14 25.19 9.30
N GLY A 243 3.39 25.66 9.12
CA GLY A 243 4.61 24.98 9.55
C GLY A 243 4.64 24.78 11.07
N ASP A 244 4.41 25.84 11.84
CA ASP A 244 4.35 25.80 13.30
C ASP A 244 3.22 24.90 13.81
N ARG A 245 2.05 24.91 13.15
CA ARG A 245 0.97 23.97 13.47
C ARG A 245 1.34 22.53 13.15
N LYS A 246 2.06 22.27 12.05
CA LYS A 246 2.51 20.92 11.68
C LYS A 246 3.50 20.36 12.70
N THR A 247 4.53 21.12 13.07
CA THR A 247 5.49 20.70 14.11
C THR A 247 4.82 20.54 15.47
N ARG A 248 3.81 21.37 15.78
CA ARG A 248 3.00 21.20 17.00
C ARG A 248 2.14 19.94 16.99
N VAL A 249 1.61 19.52 15.84
CA VAL A 249 0.88 18.25 15.69
C VAL A 249 1.82 17.05 15.75
N GLU A 250 2.99 17.14 15.13
CA GLU A 250 4.03 16.08 15.19
C GLU A 250 4.50 15.86 16.63
N THR A 251 4.88 16.92 17.35
CA THR A 251 5.27 16.82 18.78
C THR A 251 4.14 16.28 19.67
N LEU A 252 2.89 16.72 19.50
CA LEU A 252 1.75 16.16 20.24
C LEU A 252 1.46 14.69 19.88
N HIS A 253 1.78 14.25 18.66
CA HIS A 253 1.65 12.85 18.25
C HIS A 253 2.71 11.98 18.92
N ASP A 254 3.96 12.45 18.95
CA ASP A 254 5.07 11.77 19.64
C ASP A 254 4.81 11.71 21.16
N ASP A 255 4.41 12.82 21.79
CA ASP A 255 3.99 12.87 23.20
C ASP A 255 2.87 11.86 23.50
N MET A 256 1.85 11.79 22.64
CA MET A 256 0.75 10.82 22.80
C MET A 256 1.20 9.37 22.55
N SER A 257 2.17 9.14 21.67
CA SER A 257 2.76 7.81 21.44
C SER A 257 3.52 7.33 22.67
N VAL A 258 4.37 8.19 23.25
CA VAL A 258 5.08 7.92 24.51
C VAL A 258 4.09 7.69 25.66
N ALA A 259 3.07 8.54 25.81
CA ALA A 259 2.06 8.36 26.84
C ALA A 259 1.29 7.04 26.71
N ARG A 260 0.98 6.60 25.48
CA ARG A 260 0.35 5.29 25.21
C ARG A 260 1.28 4.12 25.50
N HIS A 261 2.58 4.25 25.20
CA HIS A 261 3.56 3.22 25.51
C HIS A 261 3.68 3.03 27.03
N ASN A 262 3.90 4.13 27.76
CA ASN A 262 3.98 4.14 29.22
C ASN A 262 2.68 3.60 29.88
N LEU A 263 1.50 3.92 29.32
CA LEU A 263 0.23 3.34 29.78
C LEU A 263 0.18 1.83 29.55
N GLY A 264 0.64 1.34 28.38
CA GLY A 264 0.70 -0.09 28.08
C GLY A 264 1.68 -0.86 28.96
N GLU A 265 2.79 -0.24 29.37
CA GLU A 265 3.71 -0.78 30.38
C GLU A 265 3.05 -0.81 31.77
N LEU A 266 2.44 0.29 32.21
CA LEU A 266 1.70 0.35 33.49
C LEU A 266 0.55 -0.66 33.57
N GLU A 267 -0.24 -0.83 32.51
CA GLU A 267 -1.29 -1.87 32.44
C GLU A 267 -0.69 -3.28 32.47
N ALA A 268 0.53 -3.48 31.97
CA ALA A 268 1.22 -4.77 32.04
C ALA A 268 1.76 -5.04 33.44
N GLU A 269 2.35 -4.04 34.10
CA GLU A 269 2.74 -4.09 35.51
C GLU A 269 1.53 -4.33 36.42
N GLU A 270 0.41 -3.65 36.20
CA GLU A 270 -0.85 -3.88 36.92
C GLU A 270 -1.31 -5.34 36.74
N ARG A 271 -1.36 -5.84 35.51
CA ARG A 271 -1.73 -7.24 35.22
C ARG A 271 -0.77 -8.26 35.87
N ASP A 272 0.51 -7.94 36.00
CA ASP A 272 1.49 -8.77 36.72
C ASP A 272 1.30 -8.70 38.23
N LEU A 273 1.03 -7.52 38.79
CA LEU A 273 0.73 -7.33 40.21
C LEU A 273 -0.58 -8.02 40.62
N VAL A 274 -1.64 -7.92 39.81
CA VAL A 274 -2.91 -8.63 40.03
C VAL A 274 -2.70 -10.16 39.96
N ARG A 275 -1.91 -10.66 39.00
CA ARG A 275 -1.57 -12.09 38.94
C ARG A 275 -0.75 -12.56 40.14
N ARG A 276 0.22 -11.77 40.60
CA ARG A 276 0.98 -12.05 41.83
C ARG A 276 0.10 -11.97 43.07
N GLY A 277 -0.84 -11.03 43.13
CA GLY A 277 -1.84 -10.93 44.19
C GLY A 277 -2.67 -12.20 44.28
N ALA A 278 -3.33 -12.60 43.18
CA ALA A 278 -4.12 -13.83 43.12
C ALA A 278 -3.30 -15.11 43.41
N GLN A 279 -2.02 -15.14 43.01
CA GLN A 279 -1.13 -16.25 43.36
C GLN A 279 -0.83 -16.26 44.87
N LEU A 280 -0.49 -15.12 45.46
CA LEU A 280 -0.23 -15.01 46.91
C LEU A 280 -1.48 -15.28 47.75
N GLU A 281 -2.67 -14.86 47.29
CA GLU A 281 -3.96 -15.21 47.89
C GLU A 281 -4.18 -16.73 47.84
N GLY A 282 -3.93 -17.37 46.71
CA GLY A 282 -4.00 -18.84 46.59
C GLY A 282 -2.95 -19.58 47.44
N ASP A 283 -1.73 -19.05 47.56
CA ASP A 283 -0.68 -19.59 48.42
C ASP A 283 -1.04 -19.42 49.91
N VAL A 284 -1.73 -18.33 50.28
CA VAL A 284 -2.30 -18.12 51.63
C VAL A 284 -3.44 -19.08 51.89
N GLU A 285 -4.45 -19.19 51.01
CA GLU A 285 -5.56 -20.14 51.17
C GLU A 285 -5.05 -21.60 51.28
N ALA A 286 -4.04 -21.96 50.48
CA ALA A 286 -3.40 -23.27 50.56
C ALA A 286 -2.64 -23.49 51.88
N SER A 287 -1.98 -22.44 52.40
CA SER A 287 -1.28 -22.48 53.69
C SER A 287 -2.24 -22.52 54.87
N GLU A 288 -3.36 -21.79 54.81
CA GLU A 288 -4.43 -21.83 55.79
C GLU A 288 -5.12 -23.20 55.78
N ALA A 289 -5.45 -23.75 54.61
CA ALA A 289 -5.98 -25.12 54.50
C ALA A 289 -5.01 -26.19 55.03
N GLN A 290 -3.70 -26.01 54.85
CA GLN A 290 -2.68 -26.86 55.46
C GLN A 290 -2.61 -26.69 56.98
N ALA A 291 -2.72 -25.45 57.49
CA ALA A 291 -2.79 -25.18 58.94
C ALA A 291 -4.04 -25.83 59.56
N ASP A 292 -5.19 -25.71 58.91
CA ASP A 292 -6.48 -26.32 59.28
C ASP A 292 -6.40 -27.86 59.34
N GLU A 293 -5.77 -28.50 58.35
CA GLU A 293 -5.55 -29.95 58.33
C GLU A 293 -4.51 -30.37 59.37
N LEU A 294 -3.47 -29.57 59.61
CA LEU A 294 -2.50 -29.81 60.68
C LEU A 294 -3.14 -29.65 62.07
N GLU A 295 -4.06 -28.70 62.27
CA GLU A 295 -4.81 -28.51 63.51
C GLU A 295 -5.84 -29.64 63.72
N LYS A 296 -6.53 -30.09 62.66
CA LYS A 296 -7.37 -31.31 62.70
C LYS A 296 -6.56 -32.56 63.03
N ARG A 297 -5.34 -32.68 62.49
CA ARG A 297 -4.40 -33.75 62.86
C ARG A 297 -3.91 -33.61 64.30
N LEU A 298 -3.58 -32.42 64.75
CA LEU A 298 -3.05 -32.17 66.10
C LEU A 298 -4.13 -32.41 67.16
N THR A 299 -5.38 -31.99 66.92
CA THR A 299 -6.53 -32.31 67.77
C THR A 299 -6.93 -33.79 67.73
N ARG A 300 -6.72 -34.48 66.60
CA ARG A 300 -6.90 -35.95 66.54
C ARG A 300 -5.79 -36.67 67.32
N VAL A 301 -4.53 -36.27 67.15
CA VAL A 301 -3.38 -36.83 67.87
C VAL A 301 -3.44 -36.49 69.36
N SER A 302 -3.95 -35.32 69.77
CA SER A 302 -4.24 -35.01 71.18
C SER A 302 -5.32 -35.96 71.71
N LYS A 303 -6.43 -36.17 71.02
CA LYS A 303 -7.47 -37.12 71.47
C LYS A 303 -7.00 -38.57 71.49
N GLU A 304 -6.16 -38.96 70.53
CA GLU A 304 -5.47 -40.26 70.53
C GLU A 304 -4.51 -40.35 71.73
N LEU A 305 -3.77 -39.27 72.04
CA LEU A 305 -2.86 -39.19 73.18
C LEU A 305 -3.61 -39.26 74.52
N ASP A 306 -4.64 -38.43 74.71
CA ASP A 306 -5.49 -38.40 75.90
C ASP A 306 -6.13 -39.78 76.15
N ALA A 307 -6.64 -40.44 75.09
CA ALA A 307 -7.15 -41.81 75.19
C ALA A 307 -6.05 -42.84 75.48
N THR A 308 -4.82 -42.66 74.98
CA THR A 308 -3.68 -43.50 75.39
C THR A 308 -3.22 -43.22 76.82
N ASP A 309 -3.38 -42.01 77.35
CA ASP A 309 -2.98 -41.65 78.72
C ASP A 309 -4.05 -42.09 79.74
N GLU A 310 -5.33 -42.05 79.38
CA GLU A 310 -6.42 -42.71 80.12
C GLU A 310 -6.23 -44.23 80.15
N THR A 311 -6.01 -44.87 78.99
CA THR A 311 -5.77 -46.33 78.95
C THR A 311 -4.44 -46.73 79.60
N PHE A 312 -3.40 -45.89 79.55
CA PHE A 312 -2.15 -46.10 80.28
C PHE A 312 -2.38 -45.96 81.80
N SER A 313 -3.17 -44.99 82.25
CA SER A 313 -3.56 -44.85 83.66
C SER A 313 -4.41 -46.04 84.14
N GLU A 314 -5.32 -46.56 83.31
CA GLU A 314 -6.07 -47.79 83.62
C GLU A 314 -5.16 -49.02 83.66
N LEU A 315 -4.22 -49.16 82.71
CA LEU A 315 -3.22 -50.24 82.68
C LEU A 315 -2.22 -50.14 83.84
N GLN A 316 -1.86 -48.94 84.28
CA GLN A 316 -0.98 -48.70 85.40
C GLN A 316 -1.70 -48.98 86.73
N ALA A 317 -2.95 -48.53 86.89
CA ALA A 317 -3.79 -48.91 88.04
C ALA A 317 -4.06 -50.43 88.09
N GLN A 318 -4.21 -51.09 86.93
CA GLN A 318 -4.26 -52.56 86.85
C GLN A 318 -2.90 -53.19 87.19
N SER A 319 -1.78 -52.61 86.74
CA SER A 319 -0.43 -53.07 87.05
C SER A 319 -0.14 -53.00 88.54
N ASP A 320 -0.45 -51.88 89.21
CA ASP A 320 -0.30 -51.71 90.65
C ASP A 320 -1.19 -52.70 91.43
N LEU A 321 -2.41 -52.98 90.93
CA LEU A 321 -3.30 -54.02 91.46
C LEU A 321 -2.74 -55.44 91.27
N PHE A 322 -2.09 -55.71 90.13
CA PHE A 322 -1.45 -56.99 89.88
C PHE A 322 -0.14 -57.15 90.65
N GLU A 323 0.66 -56.10 90.80
CA GLU A 323 1.89 -56.08 91.58
C GLU A 323 1.57 -56.25 93.07
N GLY A 324 0.58 -55.52 93.60
CA GLY A 324 0.08 -55.74 94.97
C GLY A 324 -0.54 -57.14 95.18
N ARG A 325 -1.18 -57.72 94.16
CA ARG A 325 -1.66 -59.13 94.21
C ARG A 325 -0.52 -60.14 94.12
N ILE A 326 0.52 -59.87 93.34
CA ILE A 326 1.70 -60.73 93.18
C ILE A 326 2.55 -60.67 94.45
N GLU A 327 2.77 -59.50 95.03
CA GLU A 327 3.53 -59.35 96.28
C GLU A 327 2.80 -59.99 97.47
N LYS A 328 1.46 -59.88 97.52
CA LYS A 328 0.63 -60.60 98.48
C LYS A 328 0.63 -62.11 98.22
N SER A 329 0.48 -62.54 96.97
CA SER A 329 0.52 -63.97 96.62
C SER A 329 1.90 -64.59 96.79
N LEU A 330 2.99 -63.83 96.69
CA LEU A 330 4.35 -64.26 97.01
C LEU A 330 4.53 -64.43 98.52
N LYS A 331 4.06 -63.47 99.34
CA LYS A 331 4.05 -63.60 100.81
C LYS A 331 3.16 -64.77 101.26
N ASP A 332 2.01 -64.97 100.63
CA ASP A 332 1.16 -66.14 100.84
C ASP A 332 1.83 -67.44 100.36
N LEU A 333 2.56 -67.42 99.23
CA LEU A 333 3.31 -68.58 98.72
C LEU A 333 4.48 -68.93 99.63
N GLU A 334 5.25 -67.97 100.14
CA GLU A 334 6.33 -68.17 101.12
C GLU A 334 5.80 -68.70 102.46
N ALA A 335 4.66 -68.18 102.93
CA ALA A 335 3.99 -68.72 104.11
C ALA A 335 3.44 -70.14 103.89
N VAL A 336 3.02 -70.47 102.67
CA VAL A 336 2.56 -71.82 102.29
C VAL A 336 3.74 -72.76 102.05
N THR A 337 4.85 -72.36 101.45
CA THR A 337 6.04 -73.21 101.28
C THR A 337 6.71 -73.47 102.62
N ALA A 338 6.83 -72.48 103.51
CA ALA A 338 7.29 -72.72 104.87
C ALA A 338 6.37 -73.69 105.63
N ARG A 339 5.04 -73.58 105.46
CA ARG A 339 4.08 -74.56 105.99
C ARG A 339 4.22 -75.95 105.35
N VAL A 340 4.50 -76.03 104.06
CA VAL A 340 4.66 -77.31 103.34
C VAL A 340 5.99 -77.97 103.70
N GLU A 341 7.09 -77.23 103.85
CA GLU A 341 8.37 -77.76 104.33
C GLU A 341 8.26 -78.24 105.78
N GLN A 342 7.55 -77.48 106.64
CA GLN A 342 7.27 -77.93 108.01
C GLN A 342 6.34 -79.15 108.03
N GLN A 343 5.28 -79.19 107.21
CA GLN A 343 4.44 -80.38 107.07
C GLN A 343 5.15 -81.57 106.42
N ILE A 344 6.16 -81.37 105.58
CA ILE A 344 7.02 -82.45 105.05
C ILE A 344 7.93 -82.97 106.16
N SER A 345 8.44 -82.09 107.04
CA SER A 345 9.15 -82.50 108.26
C SER A 345 8.25 -83.33 109.18
N ASP A 346 7.05 -82.83 109.47
CA ASP A 346 6.05 -83.51 110.31
C ASP A 346 5.59 -84.85 109.69
N VAL A 347 5.35 -84.90 108.37
CA VAL A 347 5.02 -86.15 107.67
C VAL A 347 6.21 -87.11 107.62
N SER A 348 7.46 -86.62 107.60
CA SER A 348 8.65 -87.49 107.65
C SER A 348 8.87 -88.11 109.03
N THR A 349 8.60 -87.36 110.10
CA THR A 349 8.67 -87.86 111.48
C THR A 349 7.51 -88.82 111.77
N VAL A 350 6.28 -88.45 111.43
CA VAL A 350 5.09 -89.32 111.58
C VAL A 350 5.19 -90.56 110.68
N ARG A 351 5.78 -90.50 109.48
CA ARG A 351 6.05 -91.72 108.67
C ARG A 351 7.06 -92.64 109.34
N ARG A 352 8.10 -92.09 109.97
CA ARG A 352 9.11 -92.88 110.68
C ARG A 352 8.51 -93.55 111.91
N GLU A 353 7.71 -92.83 112.70
CA GLU A 353 6.95 -93.39 113.82
C GLU A 353 5.93 -94.45 113.35
N LEU A 354 5.30 -94.25 112.19
CA LEU A 354 4.35 -95.20 111.60
C LEU A 354 5.03 -96.49 111.10
N ASP A 355 6.22 -96.42 110.52
CA ASP A 355 6.96 -97.61 110.09
C ASP A 355 7.56 -98.36 111.28
N ASP A 356 8.08 -97.67 112.32
CA ASP A 356 8.47 -98.30 113.59
C ASP A 356 7.26 -99.01 114.26
N ALA A 357 6.09 -98.36 114.30
CA ALA A 357 4.86 -98.96 114.83
C ALA A 357 4.36 -100.16 114.00
N ARG A 358 4.45 -100.10 112.66
CA ARG A 358 4.09 -101.21 111.76
C ARG A 358 5.06 -102.39 111.84
N GLN A 359 6.32 -102.14 112.18
CA GLN A 359 7.27 -103.22 112.39
C GLN A 359 6.99 -103.96 113.71
N VAL A 360 6.56 -103.24 114.76
CA VAL A 360 6.04 -103.85 116.00
C VAL A 360 4.72 -104.60 115.75
N GLU A 361 3.79 -104.02 114.97
CA GLU A 361 2.52 -104.65 114.60
C GLU A 361 2.75 -106.02 113.94
N ARG A 362 3.59 -106.08 112.88
CA ARG A 362 3.86 -107.32 112.14
C ARG A 362 4.43 -108.44 113.00
N VAL A 363 5.41 -108.13 113.85
CA VAL A 363 6.00 -109.11 114.78
C VAL A 363 4.97 -109.63 115.77
N SER A 364 4.01 -108.79 116.20
CA SER A 364 2.94 -109.22 117.10
C SER A 364 1.85 -110.05 116.41
N THR A 365 1.52 -109.77 115.14
CA THR A 365 0.50 -110.52 114.39
C THR A 365 0.96 -111.92 114.00
N ASP A 366 2.24 -112.09 113.64
CA ASP A 366 2.78 -113.42 113.27
C ASP A 366 2.77 -114.37 114.49
N LEU A 367 3.09 -113.85 115.68
CA LEU A 367 3.05 -114.62 116.94
C LEU A 367 1.64 -115.14 117.30
N VAL A 368 0.59 -114.35 117.00
CA VAL A 368 -0.82 -114.72 117.25
C VAL A 368 -1.30 -115.80 116.29
N ILE A 369 -0.77 -115.86 115.07
CA ILE A 369 -1.09 -116.90 114.08
C ILE A 369 -0.43 -118.23 114.50
N GLU A 370 0.85 -118.20 114.91
CA GLU A 370 1.57 -119.41 115.35
C GLU A 370 0.92 -120.07 116.59
N LEU A 371 0.57 -119.28 117.61
CA LEU A 371 -0.04 -119.79 118.83
C LEU A 371 -1.45 -120.37 118.61
N LYS A 372 -2.24 -119.83 117.69
CA LYS A 372 -3.57 -120.38 117.36
C LYS A 372 -3.49 -121.73 116.65
N ALA A 373 -2.55 -121.90 115.71
CA ALA A 373 -2.36 -123.17 115.01
C ALA A 373 -1.94 -124.31 115.97
N ARG A 374 -1.14 -123.98 117.00
CA ARG A 374 -0.63 -124.96 117.96
C ARG A 374 -1.69 -125.46 118.95
N LEU A 375 -2.66 -124.62 119.32
CA LEU A 375 -3.77 -125.00 120.21
C LEU A 375 -4.68 -126.04 119.53
N SER A 376 -5.09 -125.77 118.28
CA SER A 376 -5.98 -126.65 117.51
C SER A 376 -5.41 -128.04 117.20
N ALA A 377 -4.08 -128.21 117.24
CA ALA A 377 -3.44 -129.50 117.02
C ALA A 377 -3.41 -130.39 118.28
N LEU A 378 -3.37 -129.79 119.47
CA LEU A 378 -3.31 -130.52 120.74
C LEU A 378 -4.67 -131.06 121.18
N GLU A 379 -5.75 -130.30 120.94
CA GLU A 379 -7.14 -130.74 121.24
C GLU A 379 -7.58 -131.95 120.40
N LEU A 380 -6.94 -132.21 119.26
CA LEU A 380 -7.27 -133.36 118.41
C LEU A 380 -6.71 -134.68 118.98
N LEU A 381 -5.50 -134.64 119.57
CA LEU A 381 -4.80 -135.84 120.05
C LEU A 381 -5.43 -136.46 121.31
N GLU A 382 -6.05 -135.65 122.17
CA GLU A 382 -6.71 -136.15 123.39
C GLU A 382 -7.98 -136.97 123.08
N ARG A 383 -8.62 -136.72 121.93
CA ARG A 383 -9.88 -137.34 121.52
C ARG A 383 -9.69 -138.76 120.96
N ASP A 384 -8.63 -139.00 120.21
CA ASP A 384 -8.46 -140.25 119.45
C ASP A 384 -7.77 -141.38 120.25
N ARG A 385 -7.35 -141.11 121.48
CA ARG A 385 -6.93 -142.10 122.51
C ARG A 385 -5.95 -143.18 122.01
N GLU A 386 -4.91 -142.77 121.29
CA GLU A 386 -3.84 -143.68 120.85
C GLU A 386 -3.15 -144.39 122.03
N GLY A 387 -2.85 -145.68 121.86
CA GLY A 387 -2.05 -146.47 122.82
C GLY A 387 -2.80 -147.60 123.54
N ILE A 388 -4.13 -147.68 123.40
CA ILE A 388 -4.93 -148.82 123.89
C ILE A 388 -4.88 -149.95 122.86
N GLU A 389 -4.63 -151.20 123.31
CA GLU A 389 -4.59 -152.35 122.40
C GLU A 389 -5.97 -152.64 121.80
N PRO A 390 -6.09 -152.95 120.49
CA PRO A 390 -7.37 -152.98 119.79
C PRO A 390 -8.43 -153.89 120.41
N VAL A 391 -7.98 -154.97 121.06
CA VAL A 391 -8.83 -155.94 121.75
C VAL A 391 -9.52 -155.33 122.96
N VAL A 392 -8.83 -154.50 123.75
CA VAL A 392 -9.35 -153.82 124.94
C VAL A 392 -10.32 -152.70 124.54
N GLN A 393 -9.98 -151.95 123.50
CA GLN A 393 -10.85 -150.91 122.94
C GLN A 393 -12.16 -151.53 122.43
N ALA A 394 -12.08 -152.67 121.72
CA ALA A 394 -13.25 -153.46 121.32
C ALA A 394 -14.03 -154.08 122.51
N VAL A 395 -13.49 -154.09 123.74
CA VAL A 395 -14.23 -154.40 124.98
C VAL A 395 -14.91 -153.20 125.61
N LEU A 396 -14.32 -152.03 125.51
CA LEU A 396 -14.93 -150.83 126.08
C LEU A 396 -16.07 -150.31 125.19
N ASP A 397 -15.88 -150.41 123.87
CA ASP A 397 -16.96 -150.22 122.89
C ASP A 397 -17.99 -151.38 122.90
N SER A 398 -17.83 -152.38 123.80
CA SER A 398 -18.64 -153.61 123.82
C SER A 398 -19.96 -153.57 124.55
N GLY A 399 -20.05 -152.71 125.57
CA GLY A 399 -21.16 -152.65 126.52
C GLY A 399 -21.85 -153.96 126.90
N ILE A 400 -21.11 -155.07 127.03
CA ILE A 400 -21.62 -156.23 127.75
C ILE A 400 -22.03 -155.74 129.16
N PRO A 401 -23.27 -155.97 129.61
CA PRO A 401 -23.70 -155.52 130.92
C PRO A 401 -22.81 -156.12 132.02
N GLY A 402 -22.14 -155.25 132.79
CA GLY A 402 -21.23 -155.65 133.88
C GLY A 402 -19.75 -155.44 133.59
N VAL A 403 -19.36 -155.09 132.35
CA VAL A 403 -18.02 -154.56 132.04
C VAL A 403 -17.95 -153.11 132.52
N LEU A 404 -17.07 -152.83 133.50
CA LEU A 404 -17.04 -151.53 134.18
C LEU A 404 -15.98 -150.57 133.63
N GLY A 405 -14.82 -151.09 133.22
CA GLY A 405 -13.70 -150.29 132.73
C GLY A 405 -12.35 -151.01 132.83
N THR A 406 -11.27 -150.32 132.49
CA THR A 406 -9.90 -150.81 132.78
C THR A 406 -9.44 -150.37 134.17
N LEU A 407 -8.52 -151.11 134.78
CA LEU A 407 -8.06 -150.81 136.14
C LEU A 407 -7.47 -149.39 136.27
N ALA A 408 -6.82 -148.88 135.23
CA ALA A 408 -6.24 -147.53 135.18
C ALA A 408 -7.27 -146.41 135.38
N ASP A 409 -8.51 -146.59 134.90
CA ASP A 409 -9.58 -145.58 135.01
C ASP A 409 -9.96 -145.26 136.47
N TYR A 410 -9.60 -146.14 137.41
CA TYR A 410 -9.92 -146.04 138.84
C TYR A 410 -8.75 -145.55 139.72
N ILE A 411 -7.63 -145.15 139.10
CA ILE A 411 -6.41 -144.72 139.80
C ILE A 411 -6.08 -143.28 139.40
N GLN A 412 -6.12 -142.36 140.37
CA GLN A 412 -5.66 -140.99 140.20
C GLN A 412 -4.37 -140.75 140.97
N ALA A 413 -3.31 -140.40 140.25
CA ALA A 413 -1.96 -140.16 140.76
C ALA A 413 -1.40 -138.83 140.22
N SER A 414 -0.57 -138.16 141.00
CA SER A 414 0.19 -136.98 140.57
C SER A 414 1.38 -137.36 139.69
N ALA A 415 1.73 -136.50 138.72
CA ALA A 415 2.68 -136.77 137.63
C ALA A 415 4.08 -137.25 138.07
N GLU A 416 4.53 -136.94 139.28
CA GLU A 416 5.79 -137.41 139.85
C GLU A 416 5.78 -138.92 140.22
N ILE A 417 4.60 -139.50 140.44
CA ILE A 417 4.42 -140.88 140.94
C ILE A 417 3.96 -141.83 139.83
N THR A 418 3.27 -141.32 138.81
CA THR A 418 2.74 -142.06 137.66
C THR A 418 3.73 -143.07 137.05
N PRO A 419 5.02 -142.72 136.79
CA PRO A 419 5.98 -143.65 136.17
C PRO A 419 6.27 -144.89 137.03
N SER A 420 6.32 -144.71 138.36
CA SER A 420 6.53 -145.81 139.31
C SER A 420 5.30 -146.72 139.42
N LEU A 421 4.11 -146.15 139.22
CA LEU A 421 2.83 -146.87 139.27
C LEU A 421 2.61 -147.72 138.01
N GLU A 422 2.84 -147.15 136.81
CA GLU A 422 2.82 -147.89 135.55
C GLU A 422 3.83 -149.04 135.56
N SER A 423 5.06 -148.80 136.00
CA SER A 423 6.10 -149.83 136.06
C SER A 423 5.74 -151.01 136.98
N HIS A 424 4.90 -150.80 138.00
CA HIS A 424 4.53 -151.85 138.95
C HIS A 424 3.25 -152.62 138.56
N LEU A 425 2.26 -151.91 137.99
CA LEU A 425 1.02 -152.52 137.52
C LEU A 425 1.20 -153.20 136.16
N GLY A 426 1.98 -152.60 135.25
CA GLY A 426 2.24 -153.13 133.91
C GLY A 426 0.95 -153.53 133.18
N THR A 427 0.88 -154.77 132.71
CA THR A 427 -0.31 -155.32 132.04
C THR A 427 -1.58 -155.32 132.89
N PHE A 428 -1.51 -155.26 134.23
CA PHE A 428 -2.72 -155.16 135.08
C PHE A 428 -3.38 -153.79 135.05
N ALA A 429 -2.67 -152.72 134.68
CA ALA A 429 -3.32 -151.40 134.48
C ALA A 429 -4.38 -151.45 133.35
N ARG A 430 -4.19 -152.38 132.40
CA ARG A 430 -5.09 -152.63 131.27
C ARG A 430 -6.09 -153.76 131.52
N ALA A 431 -6.08 -154.40 132.70
CA ALA A 431 -7.01 -155.46 133.03
C ALA A 431 -8.43 -154.91 133.15
N ILE A 432 -9.42 -155.70 132.71
CA ILE A 432 -10.82 -155.29 132.69
C ILE A 432 -11.51 -155.74 133.97
N VAL A 433 -12.13 -154.80 134.66
CA VAL A 433 -12.89 -155.05 135.88
C VAL A 433 -14.34 -155.37 135.51
N VAL A 434 -14.89 -156.42 136.13
CA VAL A 434 -16.32 -156.78 136.01
C VAL A 434 -16.99 -156.88 137.38
N ASN A 435 -18.29 -156.63 137.40
CA ASN A 435 -19.12 -156.65 138.60
C ASN A 435 -19.19 -158.04 139.27
N GLU A 436 -19.42 -159.10 138.49
CA GLU A 436 -19.73 -160.46 138.97
C GLU A 436 -19.05 -161.53 138.12
N GLY A 437 -18.77 -162.70 138.69
CA GLY A 437 -18.14 -163.82 137.98
C GLY A 437 -18.92 -164.28 136.73
N ALA A 438 -20.25 -164.23 136.77
CA ALA A 438 -21.13 -164.57 135.65
C ALA A 438 -20.93 -163.67 134.41
N THR A 439 -20.39 -162.46 134.60
CA THR A 439 -20.08 -161.53 133.51
C THR A 439 -18.81 -161.95 132.75
N VAL A 440 -17.88 -162.66 133.40
CA VAL A 440 -16.66 -163.17 132.73
C VAL A 440 -17.03 -164.15 131.61
N ASP A 441 -18.01 -165.02 131.83
CA ASP A 441 -18.53 -165.96 130.82
C ASP A 441 -19.14 -165.24 129.60
N SER A 442 -19.77 -164.08 129.84
CA SER A 442 -20.33 -163.24 128.77
C SER A 442 -19.24 -162.58 127.93
N ILE A 443 -18.16 -162.08 128.56
CA ILE A 443 -16.95 -161.67 127.85
C ILE A 443 -16.37 -162.90 127.10
N LEU A 444 -16.38 -164.10 127.67
CA LEU A 444 -15.78 -165.29 127.06
C LEU A 444 -16.40 -165.81 125.78
N GLN A 445 -17.73 -165.82 125.71
CA GLN A 445 -18.43 -166.17 124.48
C GLN A 445 -18.03 -165.25 123.31
N TRP A 446 -17.60 -164.05 123.64
CA TRP A 446 -17.73 -162.88 122.81
C TRP A 446 -16.50 -162.65 121.88
N PHE A 447 -15.22 -162.93 122.24
CA PHE A 447 -14.08 -162.95 121.26
C PHE A 447 -13.86 -164.26 120.55
N ASN A 448 -14.45 -165.34 121.03
CA ASN A 448 -14.55 -166.55 120.22
C ASN A 448 -15.51 -166.34 119.02
N GLU A 449 -16.50 -165.44 119.13
CA GLU A 449 -17.53 -165.23 118.11
C GLU A 449 -17.28 -164.05 117.13
N ARG A 450 -16.99 -162.81 117.57
CA ARG A 450 -16.78 -161.66 116.65
C ARG A 450 -15.35 -161.19 116.52
N TRP A 451 -14.52 -161.27 117.56
CA TRP A 451 -13.16 -160.75 117.46
C TRP A 451 -12.27 -161.65 116.60
N LYS A 452 -11.50 -161.02 115.72
CA LYS A 452 -10.56 -161.71 114.81
C LYS A 452 -9.14 -161.18 114.89
N GLY A 453 -8.87 -160.18 115.74
CA GLY A 453 -7.57 -159.53 115.84
C GLY A 453 -6.54 -160.28 116.68
N GLY A 454 -6.94 -161.29 117.46
CA GLY A 454 -6.10 -161.91 118.47
C GLY A 454 -5.76 -160.97 119.63
N GLY A 455 -4.87 -161.41 120.53
CA GLY A 455 -4.51 -160.72 121.77
C GLY A 455 -4.71 -161.61 122.99
N GLY A 456 -4.51 -161.06 124.18
CA GLY A 456 -4.80 -161.72 125.45
C GLY A 456 -5.53 -160.75 126.38
N LEU A 457 -6.58 -161.23 127.05
CA LEU A 457 -7.38 -160.41 127.96
C LEU A 457 -7.27 -160.92 129.40
N ILE A 458 -7.04 -160.02 130.34
CA ILE A 458 -7.01 -160.29 131.78
C ILE A 458 -8.27 -159.67 132.39
N VAL A 459 -9.07 -160.47 133.07
CA VAL A 459 -10.37 -160.06 133.64
C VAL A 459 -10.36 -160.25 135.16
N LEU A 460 -10.95 -159.32 135.88
CA LEU A 460 -10.95 -159.24 137.34
C LEU A 460 -12.39 -159.08 137.89
N PRO A 461 -13.05 -160.17 138.32
CA PRO A 461 -14.37 -160.11 138.95
C PRO A 461 -14.28 -159.64 140.42
N LEU A 462 -15.19 -158.75 140.85
CA LEU A 462 -15.13 -158.08 142.15
C LEU A 462 -15.62 -158.92 143.34
N ASP A 463 -16.49 -159.89 143.08
CA ASP A 463 -17.10 -160.84 144.02
C ASP A 463 -16.14 -161.95 144.51
N THR A 464 -14.91 -162.00 143.99
CA THR A 464 -13.85 -162.93 144.41
C THR A 464 -12.67 -162.26 145.14
N VAL A 465 -12.76 -160.97 145.45
CA VAL A 465 -11.68 -160.22 146.11
C VAL A 465 -11.45 -160.74 147.54
N PRO A 466 -10.21 -161.15 147.90
CA PRO A 466 -9.93 -161.73 149.22
C PRO A 466 -9.99 -160.68 150.35
N GLU A 467 -10.85 -160.92 151.34
CA GLU A 467 -10.91 -160.12 152.57
C GLU A 467 -9.57 -160.19 153.32
N SER A 468 -8.82 -159.08 153.32
CA SER A 468 -7.53 -158.99 154.01
C SER A 468 -7.58 -158.02 155.18
N SER A 469 -7.40 -158.56 156.39
CA SER A 469 -7.38 -157.79 157.64
C SER A 469 -6.23 -156.78 157.64
N ILE A 470 -6.58 -155.48 157.64
CA ILE A 470 -5.62 -154.38 157.49
C ILE A 470 -4.68 -154.29 158.70
N ARG A 471 -3.46 -154.82 158.57
CA ARG A 471 -2.36 -154.47 159.49
C ARG A 471 -1.65 -153.22 158.98
N GLN A 472 -1.86 -152.12 159.70
CA GLN A 472 -1.32 -150.79 159.42
C GLN A 472 0.19 -150.84 159.12
N SER A 473 0.56 -150.65 157.85
CA SER A 473 1.94 -150.35 157.45
C SER A 473 1.92 -149.33 156.30
N LYS A 474 2.89 -148.42 156.29
CA LYS A 474 2.95 -147.28 155.36
C LYS A 474 3.51 -147.74 154.01
N GLY A 475 2.84 -147.38 152.92
CA GLY A 475 3.21 -147.71 151.55
C GLY A 475 2.45 -146.90 150.50
N LEU A 476 2.66 -147.25 149.23
CA LEU A 476 2.24 -146.53 148.02
C LEU A 476 0.74 -146.14 148.02
N LEU A 477 -0.12 -147.03 148.55
CA LEU A 477 -1.56 -146.86 148.73
C LEU A 477 -2.03 -145.60 149.49
N SER A 478 -1.13 -144.87 150.14
CA SER A 478 -1.44 -143.62 150.85
C SER A 478 -1.26 -142.33 150.02
N GLN A 479 -0.74 -142.43 148.79
CA GLN A 479 -0.51 -141.28 147.89
C GLN A 479 -1.38 -141.30 146.62
N ILE A 480 -2.19 -142.34 146.44
CA ILE A 480 -3.09 -142.53 145.29
C ILE A 480 -4.54 -142.47 145.74
N SER A 481 -5.33 -141.62 145.09
CA SER A 481 -6.79 -141.65 145.20
C SER A 481 -7.33 -142.77 144.32
N THR A 482 -8.02 -143.73 144.95
CA THR A 482 -8.73 -144.82 144.27
C THR A 482 -10.23 -144.61 144.45
N SER A 483 -10.97 -144.63 143.35
CA SER A 483 -12.40 -144.29 143.32
C SER A 483 -13.14 -145.16 142.30
N GLY A 484 -14.36 -145.58 142.63
CA GLY A 484 -15.17 -146.47 141.79
C GLY A 484 -15.16 -147.93 142.26
N GLU A 485 -15.98 -148.76 141.60
CA GLU A 485 -16.23 -150.15 141.99
C GLU A 485 -14.98 -151.04 141.91
N GLY A 486 -14.02 -150.72 141.01
CA GLY A 486 -12.74 -151.43 140.88
C GLY A 486 -11.72 -151.23 142.01
N ALA A 487 -11.97 -150.30 142.95
CA ALA A 487 -11.04 -149.97 144.03
C ALA A 487 -10.58 -151.14 144.94
N PRO A 488 -11.39 -152.20 145.22
CA PRO A 488 -10.94 -153.35 146.01
C PRO A 488 -9.75 -154.09 145.38
N TRP A 489 -9.77 -154.30 144.05
CA TRP A 489 -8.66 -154.93 143.32
C TRP A 489 -7.38 -154.10 143.38
N VAL A 490 -7.48 -152.78 143.22
CA VAL A 490 -6.32 -151.88 143.35
C VAL A 490 -5.71 -151.95 144.75
N LYS A 491 -6.53 -152.07 145.80
CA LYS A 491 -6.07 -152.21 147.19
C LYS A 491 -5.43 -153.57 147.47
N ALA A 492 -5.96 -154.66 146.93
CA ALA A 492 -5.37 -155.99 147.07
C ALA A 492 -3.99 -156.08 146.39
N LEU A 493 -3.88 -155.61 145.14
CA LEU A 493 -2.67 -155.71 144.32
C LEU A 493 -1.51 -154.82 144.78
N LEU A 494 -1.78 -153.73 145.51
CA LEU A 494 -0.75 -152.79 145.98
C LEU A 494 -0.44 -152.91 147.49
N ASN A 495 -0.97 -153.92 148.17
CA ASN A 495 -0.79 -154.10 149.61
C ASN A 495 0.63 -154.58 149.95
N GLY A 496 1.39 -153.78 150.72
CA GLY A 496 2.75 -154.11 151.19
C GLY A 496 3.92 -153.55 150.38
N VAL A 497 3.70 -152.78 149.31
CA VAL A 497 4.77 -152.21 148.48
C VAL A 497 5.30 -150.87 149.04
N GLN A 498 6.63 -150.76 149.16
CA GLN A 498 7.34 -149.56 149.65
C GLN A 498 8.32 -148.99 148.61
N ILE A 499 8.48 -147.66 148.62
CA ILE A 499 9.45 -146.93 147.79
C ILE A 499 10.53 -146.34 148.73
N PRO A 500 11.83 -146.50 148.43
CA PRO A 500 12.89 -145.88 149.22
C PRO A 500 12.87 -144.34 149.07
N GLN A 501 13.12 -143.62 150.17
CA GLN A 501 13.20 -142.17 150.16
C GLN A 501 14.63 -141.69 149.85
N GLY A 502 14.77 -140.89 148.80
CA GLY A 502 16.02 -140.20 148.44
C GLY A 502 16.82 -140.94 147.36
N VAL A 503 17.30 -140.16 146.38
CA VAL A 503 17.85 -140.61 145.09
C VAL A 503 16.76 -141.15 144.15
N GLU A 504 16.98 -141.02 142.84
CA GLU A 504 16.10 -141.40 141.73
C GLU A 504 16.00 -142.94 141.57
N GLY A 505 15.57 -143.62 142.64
CA GLY A 505 15.72 -145.06 142.82
C GLY A 505 14.62 -145.92 142.19
N HIS A 506 15.03 -147.01 141.55
CA HIS A 506 14.14 -148.10 141.14
C HIS A 506 13.48 -148.78 142.35
N ALA A 507 12.16 -148.98 142.30
CA ALA A 507 11.42 -149.74 143.31
C ALA A 507 11.54 -151.26 143.06
N LEU A 508 12.10 -152.00 144.02
CA LEU A 508 12.24 -153.45 143.97
C LEU A 508 10.90 -154.16 144.22
N ARG A 509 10.59 -155.20 143.44
CA ARG A 509 9.56 -156.19 143.77
C ARG A 509 10.14 -157.30 144.67
N PRO A 510 9.58 -157.56 145.87
CA PRO A 510 9.70 -158.84 146.55
C PRO A 510 8.75 -159.88 145.91
N LEU A 511 9.09 -161.17 145.98
CA LEU A 511 8.16 -162.24 145.63
C LEU A 511 7.12 -162.43 146.74
N MET A 512 5.83 -162.42 146.39
CA MET A 512 4.83 -163.24 147.06
C MET A 512 3.84 -163.82 146.05
N ALA A 513 3.51 -165.10 146.26
CA ALA A 513 2.61 -165.85 145.41
C ALA A 513 1.15 -165.55 145.78
N TRP A 514 0.39 -165.05 144.81
CA TRP A 514 -1.07 -165.12 144.81
C TRP A 514 -1.48 -165.92 143.58
N CYS A 515 -1.94 -167.15 143.84
CA CYS A 515 -2.39 -168.09 142.82
C CYS A 515 -3.79 -167.72 142.30
N GLU A 516 -4.23 -168.46 141.27
CA GLU A 516 -5.64 -168.56 140.89
C GLU A 516 -6.30 -167.24 140.48
N LEU A 517 -5.84 -166.72 139.33
CA LEU A 517 -6.59 -165.74 138.56
C LEU A 517 -6.69 -166.19 137.10
N VAL A 518 -7.93 -166.24 136.61
CA VAL A 518 -8.30 -166.88 135.35
C VAL A 518 -8.20 -165.87 134.21
N ILE A 519 -7.16 -166.05 133.39
CA ILE A 519 -6.93 -165.24 132.18
C ILE A 519 -7.63 -165.94 131.02
N LEU A 520 -8.76 -165.38 130.59
CA LEU A 520 -9.57 -165.91 129.48
C LEU A 520 -9.76 -164.82 128.39
N PRO A 521 -9.65 -165.17 127.09
CA PRO A 521 -9.06 -164.24 126.10
C PRO A 521 -10.10 -163.54 125.18
N VAL A 522 -10.50 -162.28 125.47
CA VAL A 522 -11.83 -161.61 125.19
C VAL A 522 -12.05 -160.26 124.34
N ALA A 523 -13.07 -159.98 123.46
CA ALA A 523 -13.37 -158.77 122.57
C ALA A 523 -14.66 -158.85 121.64
N GLN A 524 -15.45 -157.76 121.36
CA GLN A 524 -16.72 -157.62 120.51
C GLN A 524 -17.70 -156.39 120.78
N GLU A 525 -18.06 -155.56 119.81
CA GLU A 525 -19.37 -154.83 119.65
C GLU A 525 -20.51 -154.69 120.77
N TYR A 526 -20.61 -153.50 121.42
CA TYR A 526 -21.78 -152.62 121.84
C TYR A 526 -22.54 -152.47 123.24
N TRP A 527 -22.39 -151.25 123.86
CA TRP A 527 -23.44 -150.30 124.41
C TRP A 527 -23.96 -150.13 125.88
N ASN A 528 -24.43 -148.89 126.24
CA ASN A 528 -25.65 -148.44 127.05
C ASN A 528 -25.51 -146.98 127.66
N VAL A 529 -26.45 -146.35 128.42
CA VAL A 529 -27.76 -145.70 128.04
C VAL A 529 -28.38 -144.73 129.13
N ARG A 530 -29.41 -143.86 128.79
CA ARG A 530 -30.46 -143.16 129.65
C ARG A 530 -30.21 -141.80 130.37
N LYS A 531 -31.19 -140.93 130.74
CA LYS A 531 -32.70 -140.90 130.87
C LYS A 531 -33.31 -139.56 130.36
N ASN A 532 -34.62 -139.33 130.16
CA ASN A 532 -35.83 -140.20 130.13
C ASN A 532 -36.17 -140.51 128.65
N CYS A 533 -36.67 -141.69 128.27
CA CYS A 533 -37.51 -142.64 129.03
C CYS A 533 -36.81 -143.96 129.45
#